data_AF-A0A7K2E8G2-F1
#
_entry.id   AF-A0A7K2E8G2-F1
#
_cell.length_a   1.000
_cell.length_b   1.000
_cell.length_c   1.000
_cell.angle_alpha   90.00
_cell.angle_beta   90.00
_cell.angle_gamma   90.00
#
_symmetry.space_group_name_H-M   'P 1'
#
loop_
_entity.id
_entity.type
_entity.pdbx_description
1 polymer ?
#
loop_
_entity_poly.entity_id
_entity_poly.type
_entity_poly.pdbx_seq_one_letter_code
_entity_poly.pdbx_strand_id
1 'polypeptide(L)'
;MQPSGVWKNSGPVTLHDPAALIPPEAAKRSGPRPSLTACRDLRGEAETIAKRVWAMLHSGVAVHDIAVLYGSSELEKELQAAFSSRDLPYFHVQQRDGRGWRINRDKAVQVRDRVRTSTLTGIKGLEFSRVLVGGVNKVHVRDVEEGNQFQAAKSQLYAAMTRAMDELEITMSGSGEIGAALREAERLMRVG
;
A
#
# COMPACT_ATOMS: atom_id res chain seq x y z
N MET A 1 -27.03 53.16 -6.52
CA MET A 1 -27.91 52.09 -5.98
C MET A 1 -27.05 50.85 -5.79
N GLN A 2 -26.85 50.43 -4.53
CA GLN A 2 -26.20 49.15 -4.19
C GLN A 2 -27.23 48.00 -4.20
N PRO A 3 -26.74 46.74 -4.23
CA PRO A 3 -26.95 45.85 -3.09
C PRO A 3 -25.63 45.17 -2.68
N SER A 4 -25.14 45.34 -1.44
CA SER A 4 -25.50 44.62 -0.21
C SER A 4 -25.40 43.09 -0.31
N GLY A 5 -24.28 42.54 0.18
CA GLY A 5 -24.07 41.11 0.41
C GLY A 5 -22.86 40.90 1.32
N VAL A 6 -23.13 40.68 2.60
CA VAL A 6 -22.20 40.70 3.74
C VAL A 6 -21.32 39.44 3.76
N TRP A 7 -20.00 39.60 3.70
CA TRP A 7 -19.05 38.54 4.06
C TRP A 7 -18.97 38.49 5.60
N LYS A 8 -19.63 37.50 6.21
CA LYS A 8 -19.44 37.22 7.63
C LYS A 8 -18.15 36.42 7.82
N ASN A 9 -17.19 37.11 8.44
CA ASN A 9 -15.98 36.58 9.05
C ASN A 9 -16.28 35.29 9.83
N SER A 10 -15.64 34.19 9.44
CA SER A 10 -15.60 32.93 10.20
C SER A 10 -14.16 32.73 10.65
N GLY A 11 -13.94 32.73 11.96
CA GLY A 11 -12.63 32.76 12.61
C GLY A 11 -11.73 31.55 12.33
N PRO A 12 -10.57 31.47 13.02
CA PRO A 12 -9.59 30.42 12.75
C PRO A 12 -10.20 29.04 13.04
N VAL A 13 -10.18 28.18 12.03
CA VAL A 13 -10.62 26.79 12.12
C VAL A 13 -9.69 26.06 13.08
N THR A 14 -10.19 25.70 14.25
CA THR A 14 -9.46 24.89 15.24
C THR A 14 -9.54 23.40 14.86
N LEU A 15 -8.40 22.70 14.99
CA LEU A 15 -8.12 21.36 14.44
C LEU A 15 -8.90 20.18 15.08
N HIS A 16 -10.03 20.44 15.74
CA HIS A 16 -10.77 19.44 16.54
C HIS A 16 -12.21 19.18 16.04
N ASP A 17 -12.47 19.35 14.75
CA ASP A 17 -13.73 18.93 14.13
C ASP A 17 -13.61 17.51 13.53
N PRO A 18 -14.30 16.48 14.08
CA PRO A 18 -14.35 15.14 13.49
C PRO A 18 -15.06 15.09 12.12
N ALA A 19 -15.66 16.18 11.65
CA ALA A 19 -16.15 16.35 10.28
C ALA A 19 -15.06 16.80 9.28
N ALA A 20 -13.83 17.06 9.73
CA ALA A 20 -12.70 17.43 8.87
C ALA A 20 -11.95 16.23 8.25
N LEU A 21 -12.52 15.02 8.31
CA LEU A 21 -12.16 14.00 7.32
C LEU A 21 -12.95 14.32 6.06
N ILE A 22 -12.31 15.04 5.12
CA ILE A 22 -12.71 14.98 3.72
C ILE A 22 -12.64 13.48 3.38
N PRO A 23 -13.78 12.78 3.18
CA PRO A 23 -13.72 11.42 2.68
C PRO A 23 -12.97 11.51 1.36
N PRO A 24 -12.10 10.54 1.01
CA PRO A 24 -11.62 10.47 -0.36
C PRO A 24 -12.87 10.56 -1.24
N GLU A 25 -13.02 11.65 -2.00
CA GLU A 25 -13.99 11.64 -3.08
C GLU A 25 -13.66 10.38 -3.84
N ALA A 26 -14.60 9.43 -3.82
CA ALA A 26 -14.45 8.16 -4.45
C ALA A 26 -14.32 8.48 -5.94
N ALA A 27 -13.09 8.73 -6.38
CA ALA A 27 -12.71 8.59 -7.76
C ALA A 27 -13.31 7.25 -8.16
N LYS A 28 -14.31 7.28 -9.04
CA LYS A 28 -15.08 6.10 -9.45
C LYS A 28 -14.07 5.07 -9.96
N ARG A 29 -13.58 4.22 -9.07
CA ARG A 29 -12.74 3.08 -9.42
C ARG A 29 -13.67 2.14 -10.16
N SER A 30 -13.48 2.02 -11.47
CA SER A 30 -14.22 1.06 -12.30
C SER A 30 -13.58 -0.34 -12.27
N GLY A 31 -12.50 -0.51 -11.51
CA GLY A 31 -11.78 -1.76 -11.35
C GLY A 31 -12.49 -2.77 -10.45
N PRO A 32 -12.07 -4.05 -10.50
CA PRO A 32 -12.62 -5.10 -9.66
C PRO A 32 -12.45 -4.78 -8.17
N ARG A 33 -13.35 -5.34 -7.33
CA ARG A 33 -13.26 -5.18 -5.88
C ARG A 33 -11.88 -5.66 -5.40
N PRO A 34 -11.26 -4.97 -4.42
CA PRO A 34 -10.01 -5.44 -3.83
C PRO A 34 -10.16 -6.87 -3.29
N SER A 35 -9.15 -7.71 -3.51
CA SER A 35 -9.15 -9.09 -2.99
C SER A 35 -8.26 -9.20 -1.75
N LEU A 36 -8.70 -9.99 -0.78
CA LEU A 36 -7.90 -10.36 0.39
C LEU A 36 -7.56 -11.85 0.35
N THR A 37 -6.27 -12.18 0.43
CA THR A 37 -5.76 -13.56 0.37
C THR A 37 -5.04 -13.91 1.67
N ALA A 38 -5.65 -14.80 2.47
CA ALA A 38 -5.00 -15.37 3.64
C ALA A 38 -4.01 -16.48 3.25
N CYS A 39 -2.78 -16.35 3.73
CA CYS A 39 -1.68 -17.25 3.48
C CYS A 39 -1.29 -17.99 4.77
N ARG A 40 -0.70 -19.19 4.62
CA ARG A 40 -0.34 -20.05 5.74
C ARG A 40 0.69 -19.41 6.69
N ASP A 41 1.75 -18.84 6.11
CA ASP A 41 2.88 -18.25 6.82
C ASP A 41 3.55 -17.18 5.93
N LEU A 42 4.58 -16.50 6.47
CA LEU A 42 5.28 -15.40 5.78
C LEU A 42 5.90 -15.85 4.45
N ARG A 43 6.42 -17.08 4.38
CA ARG A 43 6.99 -17.63 3.16
C ARG A 43 5.91 -17.88 2.12
N GLY A 44 4.82 -18.54 2.51
CA GLY A 44 3.67 -18.79 1.65
C GLY A 44 3.03 -17.50 1.14
N GLU A 45 3.06 -16.45 1.96
CA GLU A 45 2.63 -15.10 1.56
C GLU A 45 3.53 -14.52 0.45
N ALA A 46 4.84 -14.53 0.64
CA ALA A 46 5.79 -14.06 -0.37
C ALA A 46 5.72 -14.88 -1.67
N GLU A 47 5.57 -16.20 -1.58
CA GLU A 47 5.39 -17.08 -2.73
C GLU A 47 4.10 -16.78 -3.48
N THR A 48 3.01 -16.46 -2.77
CA THR A 48 1.73 -16.10 -3.37
C THR A 48 1.86 -14.79 -4.15
N ILE A 49 2.49 -13.77 -3.54
CA ILE A 49 2.79 -12.49 -4.22
C ILE A 49 3.64 -12.74 -5.47
N ALA A 50 4.73 -13.50 -5.36
CA ALA A 50 5.63 -13.76 -6.48
C ALA A 50 4.94 -14.53 -7.61
N LYS A 51 4.11 -15.53 -7.29
CA LYS A 51 3.27 -16.24 -8.28
C LYS A 51 2.31 -15.30 -8.99
N ARG A 52 1.68 -14.37 -8.27
CA ARG A 52 0.75 -13.41 -8.88
C ARG A 52 1.48 -12.44 -9.80
N VAL A 53 2.61 -11.88 -9.36
CA VAL A 53 3.45 -11.00 -10.20
C VAL A 53 3.89 -11.75 -11.46
N TRP A 54 4.37 -12.98 -11.31
CA TRP A 54 4.73 -13.83 -12.44
C TRP A 54 3.56 -13.98 -13.43
N ALA A 55 2.36 -14.30 -12.93
CA ALA A 55 1.17 -14.46 -13.77
C ALA A 55 0.79 -13.17 -14.51
N MET A 56 0.84 -12.01 -13.84
CA MET A 56 0.58 -10.71 -14.47
C MET A 56 1.57 -10.40 -15.60
N LEU A 57 2.86 -10.66 -15.38
CA LEU A 57 3.88 -10.46 -16.41
C LEU A 57 3.67 -11.40 -17.60
N HIS A 58 3.32 -12.67 -17.36
CA HIS A 58 3.06 -13.65 -18.42
C HIS A 58 1.77 -13.36 -19.19
N SER A 59 0.81 -12.67 -18.57
CA SER A 59 -0.41 -12.21 -19.25
C SER A 59 -0.22 -10.86 -19.97
N GLY A 60 0.98 -10.30 -19.99
CA GLY A 60 1.30 -9.07 -20.72
C GLY A 60 1.10 -7.76 -19.95
N VAL A 61 0.90 -7.79 -18.62
CA VAL A 61 0.90 -6.55 -17.81
C VAL A 61 2.28 -5.93 -17.85
N ALA A 62 2.37 -4.63 -18.16
CA ALA A 62 3.65 -3.95 -18.22
C ALA A 62 4.33 -3.93 -16.85
N VAL A 63 5.63 -4.23 -16.82
CA VAL A 63 6.39 -4.38 -15.57
C VAL A 63 6.31 -3.11 -14.69
N HIS A 64 6.28 -1.94 -15.29
CA HIS A 64 6.21 -0.65 -14.58
C HIS A 64 4.82 -0.32 -14.02
N ASP A 65 3.79 -1.04 -14.42
CA ASP A 65 2.41 -0.89 -13.93
C ASP A 65 2.14 -1.72 -12.67
N ILE A 66 3.12 -2.52 -12.24
CA ILE A 66 3.02 -3.40 -11.07
C ILE A 66 3.85 -2.83 -9.91
N ALA A 67 3.22 -2.69 -8.75
CA ALA A 67 3.90 -2.43 -7.49
C ALA A 67 3.58 -3.49 -6.43
N VAL A 68 4.57 -3.81 -5.60
CA VAL A 68 4.48 -4.72 -4.47
C VAL A 68 4.91 -3.98 -3.21
N LEU A 69 3.97 -3.77 -2.30
CA LEU A 69 4.16 -3.02 -1.08
C LEU A 69 4.13 -3.96 0.13
N TYR A 70 5.01 -3.74 1.09
CA TYR A 70 5.10 -4.59 2.28
C TYR A 70 5.06 -3.78 3.59
N GLY A 71 4.40 -4.36 4.59
CA GLY A 71 4.29 -3.79 5.94
C GLY A 71 5.43 -4.15 6.88
N SER A 72 6.16 -5.23 6.62
CA SER A 72 7.17 -5.79 7.53
C SER A 72 8.49 -6.11 6.84
N SER A 73 9.59 -5.97 7.58
CA SER A 73 10.94 -6.32 7.12
C SER A 73 11.14 -7.83 6.94
N GLU A 74 10.35 -8.63 7.66
CA GLU A 74 10.37 -10.08 7.59
C GLU A 74 9.76 -10.56 6.27
N LEU A 75 8.64 -9.94 5.84
CA LEU A 75 8.07 -10.24 4.53
C LEU A 75 8.98 -9.77 3.40
N GLU A 76 9.64 -8.61 3.54
CA GLU A 76 10.61 -8.11 2.55
C GLU A 76 11.69 -9.16 2.23
N LYS A 77 12.25 -9.81 3.26
CA LYS A 77 13.28 -10.85 3.08
C LYS A 77 12.74 -12.06 2.31
N GLU A 78 11.55 -12.53 2.66
CA GLU A 78 10.91 -13.64 1.96
C GLU A 78 10.53 -13.27 0.51
N LEU A 79 10.12 -12.02 0.26
CA LEU A 79 9.86 -11.50 -1.09
C LEU A 79 11.12 -11.51 -1.94
N GLN A 80 12.26 -11.06 -1.42
CA GLN A 80 13.53 -11.10 -2.16
C GLN A 80 13.90 -12.53 -2.57
N ALA A 81 13.73 -13.50 -1.66
CA ALA A 81 13.98 -14.91 -1.95
C ALA A 81 12.97 -15.47 -2.98
N ALA A 82 11.69 -15.15 -2.84
CA ALA A 82 10.63 -15.62 -3.72
C ALA A 82 10.71 -15.05 -5.15
N PHE A 83 11.21 -13.81 -5.28
CA PHE A 83 11.42 -13.16 -6.59
C PHE A 83 12.68 -13.67 -7.26
N SER A 84 13.78 -13.80 -6.50
CA SER A 84 15.05 -14.33 -7.02
C SER A 84 14.90 -15.76 -7.51
N SER A 85 14.20 -16.62 -6.76
CA SER A 85 13.95 -18.02 -7.16
C SER A 85 13.10 -18.18 -8.42
N ARG A 86 12.42 -17.11 -8.88
CA ARG A 86 11.57 -17.09 -10.08
C ARG A 86 12.10 -16.20 -11.19
N ASP A 87 13.31 -15.65 -11.02
CA ASP A 87 13.94 -14.70 -11.95
C ASP A 87 13.02 -13.51 -12.31
N LEU A 88 12.29 -13.00 -11.32
CA LEU A 88 11.39 -11.86 -11.52
C LEU A 88 12.17 -10.54 -11.58
N PRO A 89 11.94 -9.66 -12.56
CA PRO A 89 12.61 -8.37 -12.63
C PRO A 89 12.01 -7.43 -11.58
N TYR A 90 12.76 -7.10 -10.52
CA TYR A 90 12.31 -6.17 -9.49
C TYR A 90 13.35 -5.10 -9.13
N PHE A 91 12.84 -4.00 -8.56
CA PHE A 91 13.64 -2.91 -8.00
C PHE A 91 13.12 -2.54 -6.61
N HIS A 92 13.92 -2.83 -5.59
CA HIS A 92 13.69 -2.34 -4.23
C HIS A 92 14.00 -0.85 -4.14
N VAL A 93 12.97 -0.05 -3.84
CA VAL A 93 13.07 1.41 -3.74
C VAL A 93 13.96 1.83 -2.56
N GLN A 94 13.96 1.02 -1.51
CA GLN A 94 14.87 1.12 -0.39
C GLN A 94 16.11 0.29 -0.70
N GLN A 95 17.26 0.94 -0.80
CA GLN A 95 18.54 0.27 -0.97
C GLN A 95 19.47 0.65 0.18
N ARG A 96 20.16 -0.35 0.71
CA ARG A 96 21.27 -0.12 1.64
C ARG A 96 22.52 0.18 0.81
N ASP A 97 23.11 1.35 1.00
CA ASP A 97 24.43 1.68 0.45
C ASP A 97 25.48 1.72 1.58
N GLY A 98 26.73 2.01 1.23
CA GLY A 98 27.83 2.13 2.20
C GLY A 98 27.65 3.26 3.23
N ARG A 99 26.58 4.06 3.16
CA ARG A 99 26.24 5.15 4.09
C ARG A 99 24.92 4.92 4.84
N GLY A 100 24.24 3.79 4.62
CA GLY A 100 23.02 3.41 5.34
C GLY A 100 21.83 3.10 4.42
N TRP A 101 20.62 3.12 4.99
CA TRP A 101 19.38 2.94 4.22
C TRP A 101 19.02 4.23 3.48
N ARG A 102 18.87 4.15 2.16
CA ARG A 102 18.40 5.26 1.33
C ARG A 102 17.15 4.86 0.55
N ILE A 103 16.15 5.74 0.58
CA ILE A 103 14.98 5.63 -0.29
C ILE A 103 15.32 6.41 -1.57
N ASN A 104 15.54 5.72 -2.68
CA ASN A 104 15.88 6.37 -3.94
C ASN A 104 14.62 6.58 -4.79
N ARG A 105 13.80 7.57 -4.40
CA ARG A 105 12.53 7.86 -5.09
C ARG A 105 12.73 8.31 -6.53
N ASP A 106 13.74 9.14 -6.79
CA ASP A 106 14.03 9.64 -8.14
C ASP A 106 14.39 8.48 -9.07
N LYS A 107 15.21 7.53 -8.58
CA LYS A 107 15.51 6.30 -9.32
C LYS A 107 14.29 5.39 -9.45
N ALA A 108 13.43 5.31 -8.43
CA ALA A 108 12.18 4.57 -8.54
C ALA A 108 11.31 5.10 -9.68
N VAL A 109 11.22 6.42 -9.87
CA VAL A 109 10.49 7.01 -10.99
C VAL A 109 11.11 6.61 -12.34
N GLN A 110 12.45 6.60 -12.43
CA GLN A 110 13.18 6.32 -13.67
C GLN A 110 13.19 4.84 -14.07
N VAL A 111 13.11 3.90 -13.12
CA VAL A 111 13.11 2.45 -13.39
C VAL A 111 11.77 2.04 -14.02
N ARG A 112 11.77 1.69 -15.31
CA ARG A 112 10.55 1.29 -16.05
C ARG A 112 10.54 -0.17 -16.51
N ASP A 113 11.65 -0.88 -16.33
CA ASP A 113 11.87 -2.27 -16.78
C ASP A 113 11.71 -3.30 -15.65
N ARG A 114 11.32 -2.86 -14.45
CA ARG A 114 11.28 -3.70 -13.24
C ARG A 114 10.05 -3.42 -12.39
N VAL A 115 9.57 -4.46 -11.71
CA VAL A 115 8.48 -4.38 -10.75
C VAL A 115 8.97 -3.61 -9.55
N ARG A 116 8.22 -2.60 -9.12
CA ARG A 116 8.64 -1.77 -7.99
C ARG A 116 8.19 -2.40 -6.70
N THR A 117 9.14 -2.53 -5.78
CA THR A 117 8.93 -3.16 -4.48
C THR A 117 9.36 -2.19 -3.38
N SER A 118 8.55 -1.99 -2.35
CA SER A 118 8.84 -1.00 -1.30
C SER A 118 8.02 -1.26 -0.03
N THR A 119 8.38 -0.62 1.08
CA THR A 119 7.43 -0.44 2.19
C THR A 119 6.18 0.34 1.75
N LEU A 120 5.11 0.28 2.56
CA LEU A 120 3.81 0.93 2.32
C LEU A 120 3.88 2.41 1.89
N THR A 121 4.92 3.14 2.31
CA THR A 121 5.06 4.58 2.06
C THR A 121 6.26 4.96 1.19
N GLY A 122 7.06 4.01 0.71
CA GLY A 122 8.29 4.34 -0.03
C GLY A 122 8.06 4.81 -1.47
N ILE A 123 6.85 4.63 -2.03
CA ILE A 123 6.47 5.06 -3.39
C ILE A 123 5.47 6.24 -3.41
N LYS A 124 5.47 7.09 -2.38
CA LYS A 124 4.60 8.28 -2.33
C LYS A 124 4.67 9.09 -3.64
N GLY A 125 3.51 9.43 -4.19
CA GLY A 125 3.39 10.20 -5.43
C GLY A 125 3.47 9.38 -6.71
N LEU A 126 3.64 8.06 -6.61
CA LEU A 126 3.49 7.14 -7.74
C LEU A 126 2.15 6.40 -7.65
N GLU A 127 1.63 6.02 -8.79
CA GLU A 127 0.40 5.24 -8.94
C GLU A 127 0.64 4.12 -9.95
N PHE A 128 -0.08 3.02 -9.79
CA PHE A 128 0.14 1.76 -10.51
C PHE A 128 -1.19 1.14 -10.88
N SER A 129 -1.28 0.56 -12.08
CA SER A 129 -2.48 -0.17 -12.49
C SER A 129 -2.72 -1.39 -11.60
N ARG A 130 -1.66 -2.07 -11.14
CA ARG A 130 -1.72 -3.25 -10.27
C ARG A 130 -0.88 -3.03 -9.00
N VAL A 131 -1.51 -3.15 -7.83
CA VAL A 131 -0.81 -3.09 -6.54
C VAL A 131 -1.10 -4.34 -5.72
N LEU A 132 -0.03 -4.99 -5.26
CA LEU A 132 -0.10 -6.03 -4.24
C LEU A 132 0.42 -5.46 -2.92
N VAL A 133 -0.31 -5.68 -1.82
CA VAL A 133 0.10 -5.26 -0.48
C VAL A 133 0.18 -6.47 0.43
N GLY A 134 1.38 -6.78 0.95
CA GLY A 134 1.60 -7.88 1.87
C GLY A 134 2.08 -7.43 3.25
N GLY A 135 2.06 -8.36 4.21
CA GLY A 135 2.64 -8.17 5.53
C GLY A 135 1.82 -7.23 6.39
N VAL A 136 0.53 -7.10 6.08
CA VAL A 136 -0.41 -6.19 6.74
C VAL A 136 -0.69 -6.56 8.19
N ASN A 137 -0.32 -7.76 8.61
CA ASN A 137 -0.54 -8.26 9.97
C ASN A 137 0.45 -7.69 10.99
N LYS A 138 1.64 -7.29 10.53
CA LYS A 138 2.72 -6.76 11.36
C LYS A 138 3.31 -5.51 10.72
N VAL A 139 2.45 -4.53 10.46
CA VAL A 139 2.90 -3.21 10.00
C VAL A 139 3.54 -2.49 11.17
N HIS A 140 4.84 -2.22 11.07
CA HIS A 140 5.57 -1.46 12.08
C HIS A 140 5.96 -0.10 11.51
N VAL A 141 5.37 0.98 12.06
CA VAL A 141 5.77 2.34 11.75
C VAL A 141 6.86 2.76 12.73
N ARG A 142 7.92 3.41 12.22
CA ARG A 142 9.02 3.95 13.01
C ARG A 142 8.66 5.33 13.55
N ASP A 143 9.32 5.73 14.63
CA ASP A 143 9.25 7.09 15.19
C ASP A 143 7.82 7.53 15.57
N VAL A 144 7.00 6.57 16.03
CA VAL A 144 5.66 6.82 16.55
C VAL A 144 5.56 6.32 17.99
N GLU A 145 4.82 7.06 18.81
CA GLU A 145 4.48 6.63 20.16
C GLU A 145 3.72 5.31 20.12
N GLU A 146 3.98 4.42 21.09
CA GLU A 146 3.46 3.06 21.09
C GLU A 146 1.92 3.00 21.03
N GLY A 147 1.24 3.93 21.72
CA GLY A 147 -0.23 4.06 21.67
C GLY A 147 -0.79 4.50 20.31
N ASN A 148 0.04 5.07 19.43
CA ASN A 148 -0.35 5.55 18.10
C ASN A 148 0.02 4.59 16.97
N GLN A 149 0.69 3.46 17.28
CA GLN A 149 1.21 2.55 16.27
C GLN A 149 0.11 2.00 15.35
N PHE A 150 -1.04 1.63 15.91
CA PHE A 150 -2.17 1.12 15.14
C PHE A 150 -2.71 2.16 14.14
N GLN A 151 -2.92 3.41 14.57
CA GLN A 151 -3.43 4.48 13.71
C GLN A 151 -2.43 4.86 12.63
N ALA A 152 -1.13 4.92 12.97
CA ALA A 152 -0.07 5.17 12.01
C ALA A 152 -0.02 4.07 10.94
N ALA A 153 -0.03 2.81 11.36
CA ALA A 153 0.00 1.66 10.47
C ALA A 153 -1.24 1.60 9.56
N LYS A 154 -2.43 1.86 10.10
CA LYS A 154 -3.68 1.99 9.33
C LYS A 154 -3.58 3.09 8.28
N SER A 155 -3.04 4.26 8.64
CA SER A 155 -2.86 5.39 7.73
C SER A 155 -1.87 5.08 6.60
N GLN A 156 -0.76 4.41 6.90
CA GLN A 156 0.20 3.98 5.89
C GLN A 156 -0.38 2.94 4.95
N LEU A 157 -1.12 1.97 5.49
CA LEU A 157 -1.80 0.95 4.68
C LEU A 157 -2.84 1.58 3.76
N TYR A 158 -3.65 2.51 4.27
CA TYR A 158 -4.60 3.25 3.44
C TYR A 158 -3.89 4.01 2.31
N ALA A 159 -2.79 4.72 2.61
CA ALA A 159 -2.00 5.42 1.60
C ALA A 159 -1.36 4.49 0.55
N ALA A 160 -1.07 3.24 0.92
CA ALA A 160 -0.58 2.19 0.02
C ALA A 160 -1.70 1.66 -0.89
N MET A 161 -2.89 1.40 -0.34
CA MET A 161 -4.08 0.97 -1.09
C MET A 161 -4.54 2.02 -2.11
N THR A 162 -4.31 3.31 -1.83
CA THR A 162 -4.65 4.39 -2.75
C THR A 162 -3.72 4.48 -3.95
N ARG A 163 -2.58 3.76 -3.96
CA ARG A 163 -1.66 3.70 -5.10
C ARG A 163 -2.20 2.87 -6.27
N ALA A 164 -3.21 2.03 -6.03
CA ALA A 164 -3.84 1.19 -7.03
C ALA A 164 -4.85 1.99 -7.86
N MET A 165 -4.68 2.01 -9.18
CA MET A 165 -5.62 2.61 -10.11
C MET A 165 -6.72 1.61 -10.54
N ASP A 166 -6.34 0.37 -10.87
CA ASP A 166 -7.31 -0.63 -11.37
C ASP A 166 -7.51 -1.80 -10.40
N GLU A 167 -6.43 -2.51 -10.02
CA GLU A 167 -6.53 -3.71 -9.17
C GLU A 167 -5.67 -3.60 -7.92
N LEU A 168 -6.27 -3.97 -6.79
CA LEU A 168 -5.63 -4.04 -5.49
C LEU A 168 -5.79 -5.47 -4.95
N GLU A 169 -4.67 -6.12 -4.67
CA GLU A 169 -4.64 -7.38 -3.94
C GLU A 169 -3.92 -7.19 -2.61
N ILE A 170 -4.51 -7.70 -1.54
CA ILE A 170 -3.91 -7.69 -0.21
C ILE A 170 -3.65 -9.14 0.18
N THR A 171 -2.44 -9.44 0.64
CA THR A 171 -2.09 -10.73 1.23
C THR A 171 -1.81 -10.56 2.70
N MET A 172 -1.98 -11.66 3.45
CA MET A 172 -1.71 -11.67 4.87
C MET A 172 -1.35 -13.07 5.38
N SER A 173 -0.42 -13.15 6.33
CA SER A 173 -0.09 -14.39 7.05
C SER A 173 0.06 -14.18 8.56
N GLY A 174 -0.63 -15.01 9.35
CA GLY A 174 -0.67 -14.88 10.82
C GLY A 174 -1.76 -13.92 11.35
N SER A 175 -1.57 -13.48 12.60
CA SER A 175 -2.51 -12.65 13.36
C SER A 175 -2.01 -11.20 13.53
N GLY A 176 -2.95 -10.29 13.78
CA GLY A 176 -2.69 -8.87 13.99
C GLY A 176 -3.99 -8.06 13.89
N GLU A 177 -4.05 -6.91 14.55
CA GLU A 177 -5.26 -6.07 14.61
C GLU A 177 -5.70 -5.58 13.22
N ILE A 178 -4.74 -5.11 12.41
CA ILE A 178 -5.01 -4.70 11.02
C ILE A 178 -5.54 -5.87 10.20
N GLY A 179 -4.93 -7.04 10.35
CA GLY A 179 -5.36 -8.23 9.63
C GLY A 179 -6.77 -8.70 10.02
N ALA A 180 -7.12 -8.60 11.31
CA ALA A 180 -8.46 -8.86 11.79
C ALA A 180 -9.48 -7.86 11.21
N ALA A 181 -9.15 -6.58 11.21
CA ALA A 181 -10.01 -5.53 10.64
C ALA A 181 -10.24 -5.73 9.14
N LEU A 182 -9.21 -6.13 8.37
CA LEU A 182 -9.34 -6.44 6.95
C LEU A 182 -10.22 -7.65 6.67
N ARG A 183 -10.08 -8.73 7.45
CA ARG A 183 -10.96 -9.92 7.32
C ARG A 183 -12.41 -9.59 7.61
N GLU A 184 -12.66 -8.77 8.64
CA GLU A 184 -14.01 -8.33 8.94
C GLU A 184 -14.59 -7.45 7.82
N ALA A 185 -13.80 -6.52 7.29
CA ALA A 185 -14.20 -5.73 6.13
C ALA A 185 -14.50 -6.61 4.89
N GLU A 186 -13.66 -7.62 4.61
CA GLU A 186 -13.88 -8.57 3.52
C GLU A 186 -15.18 -9.35 3.72
N ARG A 187 -15.45 -9.82 4.94
CA ARG A 187 -16.68 -10.52 5.29
C ARG A 187 -17.91 -9.65 5.04
N LEU A 188 -17.89 -8.39 5.47
CA LEU A 188 -18.97 -7.43 5.24
C LEU A 188 -19.20 -7.16 3.75
N MET A 189 -18.13 -7.06 2.95
CA MET A 189 -18.22 -6.87 1.50
C MET A 189 -18.74 -8.09 0.73
N ARG A 190 -18.65 -9.30 1.28
CA ARG A 190 -19.17 -10.54 0.64
C ARG A 190 -20.64 -10.79 0.94
N VAL A 191 -21.16 -10.18 2.00
CA VAL A 191 -22.56 -10.34 2.46
C VAL A 191 -23.48 -9.24 1.93
N GLY A 192 -22.93 -8.13 1.42
CA GLY A 192 -23.66 -7.02 0.79
C GLY A 192 -23.46 -6.93 -0.73
#